data_AF-D6YT51-F1
#
_entry.id   AF-D6YT51-F1
#
_cell.length_a   1.000
_cell.length_b   1.000
_cell.length_c   1.000
_cell.angle_alpha   90.00
_cell.angle_beta   90.00
_cell.angle_gamma   90.00
#
_symmetry.space_group_name_H-M   'P 1'
#
loop_
_entity.id
_entity.type
_entity.pdbx_description
1 polymer ?
#
loop_
_entity_poly.entity_id
_entity_poly.type
_entity_poly.pdbx_seq_one_letter_code
_entity_poly.pdbx_strand_id
1 'polypeptide(L)'
;MNTMTVKRRYITLIEMIIVITLIGIIMGALAWRYTGALDKGRAFKTETGMARLETILNLAVAERPGLIDDIDSEWKKLVEKSSLVDDPNKLIYDGWGDEYDVSVEGGEIIIRSENYENYRRENP
;
A
#
# COMPACT_ATOMS: atom_id res chain seq x y z
N MET A 1 69.51 -26.15 0.65
CA MET A 1 68.67 -24.99 0.32
C MET A 1 67.23 -25.49 0.24
N ASN A 2 66.49 -25.44 1.36
CA ASN A 2 65.15 -26.04 1.44
C ASN A 2 64.09 -25.00 1.04
N THR A 3 63.35 -25.28 -0.03
CA THR A 3 62.19 -24.50 -0.47
C THR A 3 60.98 -24.86 0.39
N MET A 4 60.57 -23.96 1.29
CA MET A 4 59.30 -24.10 2.01
C MET A 4 58.13 -23.87 1.04
N THR A 5 57.43 -24.95 0.68
CA THR A 5 56.16 -24.86 -0.05
C THR A 5 55.04 -24.51 0.92
N VAL A 6 54.62 -23.25 0.95
CA VAL A 6 53.46 -22.78 1.74
C VAL A 6 52.18 -23.41 1.17
N LYS A 7 51.55 -24.34 1.90
CA LYS A 7 50.23 -24.88 1.53
C LYS A 7 49.18 -23.77 1.60
N ARG A 8 48.69 -23.30 0.45
CA ARG A 8 47.58 -22.34 0.37
C ARG A 8 46.31 -23.01 0.90
N ARG A 9 45.71 -22.45 1.96
CA ARG A 9 44.44 -22.91 2.52
C ARG A 9 43.29 -22.38 1.67
N TYR A 10 42.77 -23.19 0.74
CA TYR A 10 41.60 -22.86 -0.08
C TYR A 10 40.26 -23.06 0.66
N ILE A 11 40.29 -23.62 1.88
CA ILE A 11 39.10 -23.91 2.68
C ILE A 11 38.31 -22.62 2.99
N THR A 12 39.00 -21.52 3.32
CA THR A 12 38.35 -20.24 3.63
C THR A 12 37.64 -19.62 2.43
N LEU A 13 38.15 -19.82 1.21
CA LEU A 13 37.49 -19.33 -0.01
C LEU A 13 36.21 -20.12 -0.28
N ILE A 14 36.27 -21.45 -0.19
CA ILE A 14 35.09 -22.31 -0.40
C ILE A 14 34.03 -22.01 0.66
N GLU A 15 34.43 -21.87 1.92
CA GLU A 15 33.54 -21.51 3.02
C GLU A 15 32.83 -20.17 2.76
N MET A 16 33.57 -19.14 2.35
CA MET A 16 32.96 -17.84 2.03
C MET A 16 32.04 -17.89 0.81
N ILE A 17 32.37 -18.67 -0.23
CA ILE A 17 31.52 -18.86 -1.41
C ILE A 17 30.20 -19.55 -1.02
N ILE A 18 30.28 -20.59 -0.17
CA ILE A 18 29.09 -21.29 0.33
C ILE A 18 28.22 -20.33 1.15
N VAL A 19 28.81 -19.54 2.05
CA VAL A 19 28.08 -18.57 2.88
C VAL A 19 27.35 -17.53 2.02
N ILE A 20 28.03 -16.92 1.04
CA ILE A 20 27.41 -15.92 0.14
C ILE A 20 26.28 -16.55 -0.68
N THR A 21 26.47 -17.80 -1.13
CA THR A 21 25.46 -18.55 -1.88
C THR A 21 24.23 -18.84 -1.01
N LEU A 22 24.43 -19.26 0.24
CA LEU A 22 23.34 -19.51 1.19
C LEU A 22 22.56 -18.23 1.51
N ILE A 23 23.24 -17.11 1.75
CA ILE A 23 22.59 -15.81 1.99
C ILE A 23 21.77 -15.39 0.76
N GLY A 24 22.33 -15.56 -0.45
CA GLY A 24 21.64 -15.25 -1.71
C GLY A 24 20.35 -16.06 -1.90
N ILE A 25 20.39 -17.37 -1.64
CA ILE A 25 19.21 -18.24 -1.73
C ILE A 25 18.12 -17.80 -0.72
N ILE A 26 18.51 -17.50 0.53
CA ILE A 26 17.57 -17.06 1.57
C ILE A 26 16.95 -15.71 1.20
N MET A 27 17.75 -14.73 0.75
CA MET A 27 17.24 -13.43 0.33
C MET A 27 16.28 -13.54 -0.87
N GLY A 28 16.58 -14.39 -1.85
CA GLY A 28 15.70 -14.65 -2.99
C GLY A 28 14.35 -15.24 -2.58
N ALA A 29 14.35 -16.21 -1.65
CA ALA A 29 13.13 -16.82 -1.13
C ALA A 29 12.27 -15.83 -0.32
N LEU A 30 12.90 -14.93 0.44
CA LEU A 30 12.20 -13.88 1.19
C LEU A 30 11.56 -12.86 0.24
N ALA A 31 12.29 -12.37 -0.76
CA ALA A 31 11.81 -11.37 -1.69
C ALA A 31 10.50 -11.79 -2.38
N TRP A 32 10.37 -13.07 -2.74
CA TRP A 32 9.15 -13.59 -3.37
C TRP A 32 7.93 -13.63 -2.44
N ARG A 33 8.12 -13.78 -1.13
CA ARG A 33 7.02 -13.76 -0.15
C ARG A 33 6.62 -12.36 0.27
N TYR A 34 7.55 -11.40 0.26
CA TYR A 34 7.29 -10.02 0.69
C TYR A 34 6.30 -9.28 -0.23
N THR A 35 6.28 -9.59 -1.52
CA THR A 35 5.39 -8.93 -2.49
C THR A 35 3.91 -9.12 -2.12
N GLY A 36 3.48 -10.35 -1.83
CA GLY A 36 2.09 -10.62 -1.45
C GLY A 36 1.68 -9.98 -0.12
N ALA A 37 2.60 -9.89 0.86
CA ALA A 37 2.33 -9.22 2.13
C ALA A 37 2.19 -7.70 1.97
N LEU A 38 2.99 -7.09 1.07
CA LEU A 38 2.89 -5.67 0.75
C LEU A 38 1.57 -5.34 0.07
N ASP A 39 1.14 -6.14 -0.91
CA ASP A 39 -0.13 -5.88 -1.61
C ASP A 39 -1.33 -6.04 -0.68
N LYS A 40 -1.31 -7.03 0.23
CA LYS A 40 -2.32 -7.14 1.28
C LYS A 40 -2.35 -5.92 2.21
N GLY A 41 -1.17 -5.38 2.55
CA GLY A 41 -1.05 -4.15 3.34
C GLY A 41 -1.62 -2.92 2.61
N ARG A 42 -1.37 -2.82 1.30
CA ARG A 42 -1.94 -1.76 0.45
C ARG A 42 -3.46 -1.88 0.37
N ALA A 43 -3.98 -3.08 0.13
CA ALA A 43 -5.42 -3.34 0.09
C ALA A 43 -6.12 -2.95 1.41
N PHE A 44 -5.55 -3.34 2.55
CA PHE A 44 -6.08 -2.99 3.87
C PHE A 44 -6.04 -1.47 4.12
N LYS A 45 -4.96 -0.79 3.69
CA LYS A 45 -4.86 0.67 3.77
C LYS A 45 -5.95 1.33 2.94
N THR A 46 -6.19 0.85 1.72
CA THR A 46 -7.25 1.36 0.83
C THR A 46 -8.63 1.14 1.43
N GLU A 47 -8.94 -0.07 1.89
CA GLU A 47 -10.23 -0.42 2.52
C GLU A 47 -10.53 0.47 3.74
N THR A 48 -9.55 0.61 4.64
CA THR A 48 -9.68 1.48 5.81
C THR A 48 -9.80 2.95 5.41
N GLY A 49 -9.10 3.37 4.36
CA GLY A 49 -9.17 4.71 3.79
C GLY A 49 -10.55 5.03 3.25
N MET A 50 -11.14 4.12 2.45
CA MET A 50 -12.49 4.26 1.90
C MET A 50 -13.53 4.38 3.02
N ALA A 51 -13.50 3.50 4.02
CA ALA A 51 -14.44 3.55 5.14
C ALA A 51 -14.36 4.86 5.94
N ARG A 52 -13.15 5.40 6.13
CA ARG A 52 -12.96 6.70 6.78
C ARG A 52 -13.47 7.84 5.92
N LEU A 53 -13.17 7.82 4.62
CA LEU A 53 -13.62 8.82 3.67
C LEU A 53 -15.15 8.85 3.58
N GLU A 54 -15.78 7.68 3.51
CA GLU A 54 -17.24 7.52 3.57
C GLU A 54 -17.82 8.15 4.84
N THR A 55 -17.21 7.86 6.00
CA THR A 55 -17.65 8.42 7.28
C THR A 55 -17.58 9.95 7.30
N ILE A 56 -16.48 10.53 6.78
CA ILE A 56 -16.28 11.98 6.75
C ILE A 56 -17.27 12.66 5.81
N LEU A 57 -17.47 12.10 4.61
CA LEU A 57 -18.37 12.67 3.62
C LEU A 57 -19.83 12.55 4.08
N ASN A 58 -20.23 11.42 4.65
CA ASN A 58 -21.55 11.24 5.24
C ASN A 58 -21.79 12.22 6.41
N LEU A 59 -20.78 12.45 7.25
CA LEU A 59 -20.89 13.43 8.33
C LEU A 59 -21.05 14.86 7.77
N ALA A 60 -20.29 15.23 6.74
CA ALA A 60 -20.40 16.53 6.09
C ALA A 60 -21.79 16.76 5.46
N VAL A 61 -22.37 15.72 4.85
CA VAL A 61 -23.74 15.76 4.32
C VAL A 61 -24.77 15.83 5.45
N ALA A 62 -24.56 15.12 6.55
CA ALA A 62 -25.46 15.19 7.71
C ALA A 62 -25.50 16.59 8.33
N GLU A 63 -24.37 17.31 8.35
CA GLU A 63 -24.30 18.70 8.79
C GLU A 63 -24.94 19.66 7.78
N ARG A 64 -24.81 19.37 6.48
CA ARG A 64 -25.31 20.21 5.38
C ARG A 64 -25.85 19.35 4.24
N PRO A 65 -27.15 19.00 4.25
CA PRO A 65 -27.73 18.06 3.29
C PRO A 65 -27.62 18.48 1.81
N GLY A 66 -27.52 19.79 1.54
CA GLY A 66 -27.37 20.31 0.18
C GLY A 66 -26.00 20.10 -0.46
N LEU A 67 -25.01 19.57 0.27
CA LEU A 67 -23.70 19.24 -0.30
C LEU A 67 -23.67 17.94 -1.10
N ILE A 68 -24.72 17.12 -0.99
CA ILE A 68 -24.75 15.82 -1.66
C ILE A 68 -24.65 15.94 -3.19
N ASP A 69 -25.21 17.01 -3.76
CA ASP A 69 -25.20 17.24 -5.20
C ASP A 69 -23.84 17.75 -5.72
N ASP A 70 -22.98 18.28 -4.83
CA ASP A 70 -21.68 18.88 -5.17
C ASP A 70 -20.47 18.02 -4.76
N ILE A 71 -20.70 16.89 -4.09
CA ILE A 71 -19.64 16.02 -3.53
C ILE A 71 -18.62 15.59 -4.58
N ASP A 72 -19.06 15.20 -5.77
CA ASP A 72 -18.18 14.70 -6.84
C ASP A 72 -17.06 15.71 -7.18
N SER A 73 -17.35 17.01 -7.06
CA SER A 73 -16.41 18.09 -7.38
C SER A 73 -15.69 18.68 -6.18
N GLU A 74 -16.26 18.57 -4.98
CA GLU A 74 -15.80 19.27 -3.78
C GLU A 74 -15.23 18.35 -2.68
N TRP A 75 -15.36 17.03 -2.80
CA TRP A 75 -15.01 16.08 -1.72
C TRP A 75 -13.59 16.26 -1.18
N LYS A 76 -12.61 16.55 -2.05
CA LYS A 76 -11.21 16.80 -1.63
C LYS A 76 -11.12 17.99 -0.67
N LYS A 77 -11.84 19.09 -0.96
CA LYS A 77 -11.88 20.27 -0.10
C LYS A 77 -12.57 19.99 1.23
N LEU A 78 -13.56 19.09 1.24
CA LEU A 78 -14.26 18.67 2.46
C LEU A 78 -13.34 17.86 3.36
N VAL A 79 -12.53 16.97 2.77
CA VAL A 79 -11.51 16.21 3.50
C VAL A 79 -10.44 17.13 4.07
N GLU A 80 -9.95 18.10 3.30
CA GLU A 80 -8.96 19.09 3.77
C GLU A 80 -9.46 19.99 4.90
N LYS A 81 -10.74 20.34 4.90
CA LYS A 81 -11.35 21.18 5.95
C LYS A 81 -11.76 20.39 7.18
N SER A 82 -11.82 19.07 7.10
CA SER A 82 -12.23 18.22 8.21
C SER A 82 -11.16 18.17 9.29
N SER A 83 -11.54 18.52 10.52
CA SER A 83 -10.67 18.37 11.70
C SER A 83 -10.51 16.91 12.14
N LEU A 84 -11.19 15.97 11.48
CA LEU A 84 -11.18 14.54 11.80
C LEU A 84 -10.02 13.79 11.12
N VAL A 85 -9.21 14.48 10.31
CA VAL A 85 -8.08 13.89 9.57
C VAL A 85 -6.80 14.62 9.93
N ASP A 86 -5.85 13.90 10.55
CA ASP A 86 -4.52 14.45 10.87
C ASP A 86 -3.73 14.84 9.61
N ASP A 87 -3.92 14.12 8.50
CA ASP A 87 -3.22 14.33 7.23
C ASP A 87 -4.15 14.07 6.04
N PRO A 88 -4.80 15.12 5.49
CA PRO A 88 -5.78 15.00 4.40
C PRO A 88 -5.23 14.29 3.17
N ASN A 89 -3.95 14.51 2.85
CA ASN A 89 -3.31 13.89 1.69
C ASN A 89 -3.29 12.36 1.80
N LYS A 90 -3.18 11.80 3.01
CA LYS A 90 -3.20 10.34 3.18
C LYS A 90 -4.56 9.70 2.91
N LEU A 91 -5.63 10.51 2.90
CA LEU A 91 -7.00 10.05 2.68
C LEU A 91 -7.48 10.28 1.24
N ILE A 92 -6.78 11.11 0.46
CA ILE A 92 -7.09 11.38 -0.95
C ILE A 92 -6.59 10.25 -1.86
N TYR A 93 -5.45 9.65 -1.50
CA TYR A 93 -4.81 8.57 -2.27
C TYR A 93 -5.00 7.20 -1.61
N ASP A 94 -5.03 6.18 -2.46
CA ASP A 94 -5.14 4.79 -2.06
C ASP A 94 -3.80 4.18 -1.55
N GLY A 95 -3.77 2.86 -1.36
CA GLY A 95 -2.59 2.10 -0.99
C GLY A 95 -1.50 2.03 -2.07
N TRP A 96 -1.84 2.32 -3.33
CA TRP A 96 -0.96 2.27 -4.50
C TRP A 96 -0.51 3.67 -4.96
N GLY A 97 -1.16 4.72 -4.48
CA GLY A 97 -0.83 6.12 -4.77
C GLY A 97 -1.78 6.79 -5.75
N ASP A 98 -2.86 6.13 -6.15
CA ASP A 98 -3.87 6.68 -7.06
C ASP A 98 -5.01 7.34 -6.26
N GLU A 99 -5.64 8.35 -6.86
CA GLU A 99 -6.75 9.05 -6.23
C GLU A 99 -8.02 8.20 -6.20
N TYR A 100 -8.84 8.35 -5.16
CA TYR A 100 -10.17 7.75 -5.12
C TYR A 100 -11.11 8.40 -6.13
N ASP A 101 -11.96 7.58 -6.75
CA ASP A 101 -13.10 8.03 -7.52
C ASP A 101 -14.31 8.12 -6.58
N VAL A 102 -14.87 9.32 -6.41
CA VAL A 102 -16.01 9.59 -5.52
C VAL A 102 -17.16 10.08 -6.38
N SER A 103 -18.26 9.34 -6.36
CA SER A 103 -19.46 9.62 -7.14
C SER A 103 -20.71 9.47 -6.28
N VAL A 104 -21.73 10.29 -6.50
CA VAL A 104 -23.05 10.10 -5.88
C VAL A 104 -23.98 9.36 -6.84
N GLU A 105 -24.37 8.13 -6.48
CA GLU A 105 -25.35 7.34 -7.22
C GLU A 105 -26.58 7.13 -6.32
N GLY A 106 -27.76 7.59 -6.76
CA GLY A 106 -29.02 7.34 -6.04
C GLY A 106 -29.14 8.01 -4.66
N GLY A 107 -28.31 9.00 -4.36
CA GLY A 107 -28.26 9.66 -3.04
C GLY A 107 -27.34 8.97 -2.04
N GLU A 108 -26.57 7.97 -2.47
CA GLU A 108 -25.51 7.35 -1.68
C GLU A 108 -24.14 7.73 -2.24
N ILE A 109 -23.17 7.93 -1.35
CA ILE A 109 -21.80 8.27 -1.70
C ILE A 109 -21.05 6.98 -1.99
N ILE A 110 -20.61 6.80 -3.22
CA ILE A 110 -19.84 5.64 -3.65
C ILE A 110 -18.39 6.05 -3.83
N ILE A 111 -17.49 5.31 -3.19
CA ILE A 111 -16.03 5.51 -3.26
C ILE A 111 -15.44 4.27 -3.93
N ARG A 112 -14.68 4.47 -5.01
CA ARG A 112 -14.04 3.40 -5.78
C ARG A 112 -12.53 3.64 -5.89
N SER A 113 -11.78 2.54 -5.92
CA SER A 113 -10.35 2.51 -6.29
C SER A 113 -10.14 1.39 -7.30
N GLU A 114 -9.60 1.74 -8.47
CA GLU A 114 -9.37 0.79 -9.56
C GLU A 114 -8.40 -0.32 -9.13
N ASN A 115 -7.31 0.04 -8.44
CA ASN A 115 -6.33 -0.92 -7.95
C ASN A 115 -6.90 -1.87 -6.91
N TYR A 116 -7.75 -1.38 -6.02
CA TYR A 116 -8.39 -2.22 -5.01
C TYR A 116 -9.35 -3.24 -5.64
N GLU A 117 -10.15 -2.81 -6.63
CA GLU A 117 -11.05 -3.70 -7.36
C GLU A 117 -10.28 -4.74 -8.17
N ASN A 118 -9.17 -4.35 -8.80
CA ASN A 118 -8.27 -5.27 -9.50
C ASN A 118 -7.66 -6.29 -8.53
N TYR A 119 -7.14 -5.83 -7.38
CA TYR A 119 -6.61 -6.70 -6.33
C TYR A 119 -7.66 -7.70 -5.83
N ARG A 120 -8.91 -7.25 -5.61
CA ARG A 120 -10.02 -8.11 -5.16
C ARG A 120 -10.42 -9.14 -6.20
N ARG A 121 -10.33 -8.81 -7.50
CA ARG A 121 -10.60 -9.75 -8.59
C ARG A 121 -9.53 -10.84 -8.69
N GLU A 122 -8.28 -10.48 -8.43
CA GLU A 122 -7.15 -11.42 -8.44
C GLU A 122 -7.07 -12.27 -7.15
N ASN A 123 -7.64 -11.79 -6.05
CA ASN A 123 -7.63 -12.43 -4.72
C ASN A 123 -9.05 -12.47 -4.10
N PRO A 124 -9.94 -13.37 -4.57
CA PRO A 124 -11.31 -13.50 -4.07
C PRO A 124 -11.40 -14.06 -2.64
#